data_AF-A0A816FRA9-F1
#
_entry.id   AF-A0A816FRA9-F1
#
_cell.length_a   1.000
_cell.length_b   1.000
_cell.length_c   1.000
_cell.angle_alpha   90.00
_cell.angle_beta   90.00
_cell.angle_gamma   90.00
#
_symmetry.space_group_name_H-M   'P 1'
#
loop_
_entity.id
_entity.type
_entity.pdbx_description
1 polymer ?
#
loop_
_entity_poly.entity_id
_entity_poly.type
_entity_poly.pdbx_seq_one_letter_code
_entity_poly.pdbx_strand_id
1 'polypeptide(L)'
;GHCLNQPNQCICHQGWTGEKCQVPLQRLMSIPKPKVSCHNGGKILDSKCQCPTGFQGSLCEERICFNGGLSSPSKCVCPPGYEGKQCEIEIKCPICRNDGRCQDGKCLCPKEFTGQYCEIDVRLIQKQERKIFSIELLILFIFILLFLSILMIISCLYYKSSNQKRKQLQQIKEITFDKIWTIENSSTNIFKESKEKIIEKHDINAKLKQTDMQASLV
;
A
#
# COMPACT_ATOMS: atom_id res chain seq x y z
N GLY A 1 -57.28 -46.09 8.22
CA GLY A 1 -56.21 -46.00 7.21
C GLY A 1 -55.26 -47.15 7.44
N HIS A 2 -54.59 -47.60 6.40
CA HIS A 2 -53.55 -48.62 6.50
C HIS A 2 -52.19 -47.98 6.29
N CYS A 3 -51.38 -47.96 7.34
CA CYS A 3 -50.01 -47.46 7.30
C CYS A 3 -49.05 -48.61 7.02
N LEU A 4 -48.21 -48.45 6.00
CA LEU A 4 -47.14 -49.38 5.68
C LEU A 4 -45.94 -49.13 6.62
N ASN A 5 -44.99 -50.07 6.65
CA ASN A 5 -43.85 -50.08 7.59
C ASN A 5 -42.81 -48.96 7.37
N GLN A 6 -43.17 -47.86 6.72
CA GLN A 6 -42.33 -46.67 6.47
C GLN A 6 -43.09 -45.37 6.82
N PRO A 7 -42.38 -44.32 7.26
CA PRO A 7 -43.00 -43.03 7.54
C PRO A 7 -43.68 -42.44 6.30
N ASN A 8 -44.85 -41.80 6.50
CA ASN A 8 -45.66 -41.12 5.48
C ASN A 8 -46.30 -42.01 4.40
N GLN A 9 -46.26 -43.33 4.58
CA GLN A 9 -46.82 -44.29 3.63
C GLN A 9 -48.14 -44.88 4.14
N CYS A 10 -49.13 -44.01 4.37
CA CYS A 10 -50.45 -44.41 4.85
C CYS A 10 -51.53 -44.19 3.77
N ILE A 11 -52.32 -45.23 3.52
CA ILE A 11 -53.55 -45.15 2.72
C ILE A 11 -54.69 -44.82 3.68
N CYS A 12 -55.14 -43.57 3.67
CA CYS A 12 -56.21 -43.13 4.57
C CYS A 12 -57.58 -43.62 4.11
N HIS A 13 -58.44 -43.93 5.08
CA HIS A 13 -59.84 -44.23 4.79
C HIS A 13 -60.56 -42.93 4.39
N GLN A 14 -61.70 -43.07 3.71
CA GLN A 14 -62.49 -41.92 3.27
C GLN A 14 -62.75 -40.95 4.43
N GLY A 15 -62.48 -39.66 4.19
CA GLY A 15 -62.67 -38.62 5.20
C GLY A 15 -61.45 -38.33 6.08
N TRP A 16 -60.28 -38.95 5.86
CA TRP A 16 -59.06 -38.72 6.65
C TRP A 16 -57.82 -38.46 5.78
N THR A 17 -56.86 -37.71 6.30
CA THR A 17 -55.60 -37.32 5.66
C THR A 17 -54.49 -37.06 6.69
N GLY A 18 -53.30 -36.68 6.24
CA GLY A 18 -52.10 -36.49 7.05
C GLY A 18 -51.19 -37.72 7.07
N GLU A 19 -49.95 -37.53 7.53
CA GLU A 19 -48.88 -38.54 7.52
C GLU A 19 -49.24 -39.88 8.18
N LYS A 20 -50.15 -39.84 9.17
CA LYS A 20 -50.67 -41.01 9.90
C LYS A 20 -52.20 -41.09 9.82
N CYS A 21 -52.82 -40.44 8.83
CA CYS A 21 -54.28 -40.35 8.70
C CYS A 21 -54.98 -39.76 9.92
N GLN A 22 -54.31 -38.85 10.65
CA GLN A 22 -54.80 -38.27 11.90
C GLN A 22 -55.67 -37.01 11.71
N VAL A 23 -55.75 -36.48 10.49
CA VAL A 23 -56.48 -35.25 10.18
C VAL A 23 -57.78 -35.60 9.46
N PRO A 24 -58.96 -35.33 10.02
CA PRO A 24 -60.21 -35.47 9.29
C PRO A 24 -60.27 -34.47 8.12
N LEU A 25 -60.65 -34.90 6.91
CA LEU A 25 -60.82 -34.02 5.74
C LEU A 25 -61.84 -32.91 5.99
N GLN A 26 -62.85 -33.16 6.83
CA GLN A 26 -63.81 -32.14 7.28
C GLN A 26 -63.15 -30.96 7.99
N ARG A 27 -62.01 -31.20 8.67
CA ARG A 27 -61.23 -30.14 9.31
C ARG A 27 -60.62 -29.18 8.28
N LEU A 28 -60.14 -29.68 7.14
CA LEU A 28 -59.57 -28.82 6.09
C LEU A 28 -60.59 -27.88 5.47
N MET A 29 -61.86 -28.32 5.39
CA MET A 29 -62.98 -27.47 4.94
C MET A 29 -63.35 -26.39 5.97
N SER A 30 -62.96 -26.58 7.23
CA SER A 30 -63.17 -25.61 8.32
C SER A 30 -61.98 -24.67 8.56
N ILE A 31 -60.83 -24.89 7.91
CA ILE A 31 -59.70 -23.96 7.99
C ILE A 31 -60.07 -22.71 7.20
N PRO A 32 -60.18 -21.52 7.85
CA PRO A 32 -60.40 -20.28 7.14
C PRO A 32 -59.24 -20.06 6.17
N LYS A 33 -59.53 -19.77 4.91
CA LYS A 33 -58.49 -19.35 3.96
C LYS A 33 -57.74 -18.15 4.56
N PRO A 34 -56.40 -18.09 4.43
CA PRO A 34 -55.64 -16.95 4.90
C PRO A 34 -56.26 -15.68 4.29
N LYS A 35 -56.57 -14.70 5.14
CA LYS A 35 -57.15 -13.44 4.72
C LYS A 35 -56.08 -12.65 3.97
N VAL A 36 -56.05 -12.79 2.65
CA VAL A 36 -55.16 -12.02 1.78
C VAL A 36 -55.59 -10.56 1.86
N SER A 37 -54.64 -9.66 2.07
CA SER A 37 -54.86 -8.21 2.04
C SER A 37 -53.93 -7.61 1.00
N CYS A 38 -54.49 -6.93 0.02
CA CYS A 38 -53.72 -6.28 -1.04
C CYS A 38 -53.37 -4.84 -0.65
N HIS A 39 -52.18 -4.40 -1.03
CA HIS A 39 -51.70 -3.03 -0.87
C HIS A 39 -52.08 -2.16 -2.07
N ASN A 40 -51.91 -0.85 -1.92
CA ASN A 40 -52.00 0.14 -3.02
C ASN A 40 -53.31 0.09 -3.83
N GLY A 41 -54.41 -0.34 -3.22
CA GLY A 41 -55.72 -0.45 -3.89
C GLY A 41 -55.90 -1.71 -4.73
N GLY A 42 -55.06 -2.73 -4.57
CA GLY A 42 -55.22 -4.03 -5.21
C GLY A 42 -56.55 -4.71 -4.83
N LYS A 43 -57.13 -5.43 -5.79
CA LYS A 43 -58.39 -6.18 -5.61
C LYS A 43 -58.09 -7.65 -5.38
N ILE A 44 -58.81 -8.28 -4.47
CA ILE A 44 -58.69 -9.72 -4.23
C ILE A 44 -59.56 -10.46 -5.26
N LEU A 45 -58.93 -11.32 -6.06
CA LEU A 45 -59.59 -12.22 -7.01
C LEU A 45 -59.01 -13.63 -6.82
N ASP A 46 -59.86 -14.62 -6.56
CA ASP A 46 -59.47 -16.03 -6.33
C ASP A 46 -58.32 -16.21 -5.32
N SER A 47 -58.36 -15.46 -4.22
CA SER A 47 -57.32 -15.48 -3.18
C SER A 47 -55.93 -14.99 -3.64
N LYS A 48 -55.87 -14.22 -4.74
CA LYS A 48 -54.68 -13.51 -5.21
C LYS A 48 -54.98 -12.03 -5.35
N CYS A 49 -53.93 -11.20 -5.30
CA CYS A 49 -54.07 -9.78 -5.55
C CYS A 49 -53.95 -9.46 -7.03
N GLN A 50 -54.95 -8.78 -7.57
CA GLN A 50 -54.90 -8.15 -8.88
C GLN A 50 -54.46 -6.69 -8.70
N CYS A 51 -53.26 -6.39 -9.19
CA CYS A 51 -52.64 -5.09 -8.96
C CYS A 51 -53.18 -4.02 -9.91
N PRO A 52 -53.39 -2.79 -9.40
CA PRO A 52 -53.69 -1.66 -10.25
C PRO A 52 -52.46 -1.27 -11.07
N THR A 53 -52.68 -0.48 -12.12
CA THR A 53 -51.60 0.01 -12.99
C THR A 53 -50.50 0.69 -12.18
N GLY A 54 -49.27 0.25 -12.42
CA GLY A 54 -48.06 0.80 -11.80
C GLY A 54 -47.64 0.15 -10.49
N PHE A 55 -48.29 -0.95 -10.08
CA PHE A 55 -47.88 -1.77 -8.96
C PHE A 55 -47.74 -3.24 -9.36
N GLN A 56 -46.86 -3.95 -8.66
CA GLN A 56 -46.59 -5.38 -8.82
C GLN A 56 -46.31 -6.02 -7.46
N GLY A 57 -45.95 -7.29 -7.47
CA GLY A 57 -45.74 -8.08 -6.26
C GLY A 57 -46.95 -8.94 -5.93
N SER A 58 -46.76 -9.88 -5.02
CA SER A 58 -47.79 -10.87 -4.67
C SER A 58 -49.00 -10.24 -3.95
N LEU A 59 -48.77 -9.10 -3.31
CA LEU A 59 -49.74 -8.30 -2.57
C LEU A 59 -49.85 -6.86 -3.13
N CYS A 60 -49.31 -6.57 -4.32
CA CYS A 60 -49.27 -5.24 -4.92
C CYS A 60 -48.50 -4.19 -4.10
N GLU A 61 -47.50 -4.67 -3.34
CA GLU A 61 -46.66 -3.92 -2.43
C GLU A 61 -45.56 -3.12 -3.14
N GLU A 62 -45.16 -3.55 -4.33
CA GLU A 62 -44.07 -2.94 -5.08
C GLU A 62 -44.60 -1.96 -6.12
N ARG A 63 -44.00 -0.77 -6.20
CA ARG A 63 -44.24 0.17 -7.31
C ARG A 63 -43.32 -0.17 -8.47
N ILE A 64 -43.89 -0.20 -9.67
CA ILE A 64 -43.15 -0.37 -10.93
C ILE A 64 -42.49 0.97 -11.30
N CYS A 65 -41.17 0.97 -11.47
CA CYS A 65 -40.38 2.09 -11.96
C CYS A 65 -39.64 1.66 -13.24
N PHE A 66 -39.79 2.45 -14.30
CA PHE A 66 -39.19 2.22 -15.61
C PHE A 66 -37.78 2.81 -15.71
N ASN A 67 -37.07 2.47 -16.79
CA ASN A 67 -35.79 3.07 -17.19
C ASN A 67 -34.70 3.03 -16.11
N GLY A 68 -34.70 2.02 -15.24
CA GLY A 68 -33.74 1.89 -14.15
C GLY A 68 -34.06 2.73 -12.90
N GLY A 69 -35.28 3.28 -12.81
CA GLY A 69 -35.74 3.99 -11.62
C GLY A 69 -35.79 3.09 -10.38
N LEU A 70 -35.43 3.66 -9.23
CA LEU A 70 -35.45 2.95 -7.95
C LEU A 70 -36.82 3.12 -7.29
N SER A 71 -37.39 2.01 -6.83
CA SER A 71 -38.66 2.01 -6.11
C SER A 71 -38.44 2.48 -4.66
N SER A 72 -39.18 3.49 -4.23
CA SER A 72 -39.20 4.02 -2.86
C SER A 72 -40.64 3.97 -2.33
N PRO A 73 -40.89 3.94 -1.00
CA PRO A 73 -42.23 3.71 -0.43
C PRO A 73 -43.32 4.66 -0.95
N SER A 74 -42.96 5.90 -1.29
CA SER A 74 -43.92 6.90 -1.78
C SER A 74 -43.87 7.18 -3.28
N LYS A 75 -42.72 6.99 -3.95
CA LYS A 75 -42.51 7.37 -5.36
C LYS A 75 -41.36 6.61 -6.01
N CYS A 76 -41.28 6.65 -7.33
CA CYS A 76 -40.06 6.26 -8.04
C CYS A 76 -39.01 7.37 -7.94
N VAL A 77 -37.75 6.98 -7.77
CA VAL A 77 -36.60 7.86 -7.90
C VAL A 77 -36.02 7.65 -9.29
N CYS A 78 -36.22 8.66 -10.15
CA CYS A 78 -35.85 8.54 -11.56
C CYS A 78 -34.37 8.82 -11.78
N PRO A 79 -33.72 8.06 -12.67
CA PRO A 79 -32.35 8.31 -13.03
C PRO A 79 -32.24 9.60 -13.85
N PRO A 80 -31.02 10.16 -13.91
CA PRO A 80 -30.66 11.21 -14.86
C PRO A 80 -31.25 11.00 -16.27
N GLY A 81 -32.02 11.97 -16.78
CA GLY A 81 -32.63 11.91 -18.12
C GLY A 81 -34.05 11.34 -18.17
N TYR A 82 -34.66 10.99 -17.03
CA TYR A 82 -36.04 10.49 -16.98
C TYR A 82 -36.88 11.18 -15.91
N GLU A 83 -38.17 11.33 -16.18
CA GLU A 83 -39.17 11.89 -15.28
C GLU A 83 -40.51 11.15 -15.37
N GLY A 84 -41.53 11.64 -14.67
CA GLY A 84 -42.83 10.98 -14.54
C GLY A 84 -42.99 10.22 -13.23
N LYS A 85 -44.19 9.73 -12.95
CA LYS A 85 -44.49 9.05 -11.66
C LYS A 85 -43.78 7.70 -11.54
N GLN A 86 -43.46 7.11 -12.68
CA GLN A 86 -42.83 5.82 -12.83
C GLN A 86 -41.53 5.92 -13.65
N CYS A 87 -41.00 7.11 -13.90
CA CYS A 87 -39.81 7.32 -14.74
C CYS A 87 -40.01 6.92 -16.20
N GLU A 88 -41.26 6.96 -16.67
CA GLU A 88 -41.72 6.58 -18.00
C GLU A 88 -41.44 7.63 -19.07
N ILE A 89 -41.17 8.86 -18.66
CA ILE A 89 -40.98 10.00 -19.56
C ILE A 89 -39.49 10.22 -19.74
N GLU A 90 -38.99 10.08 -20.97
CA GLU A 90 -37.62 10.48 -21.32
C GLU A 90 -37.53 12.01 -21.45
N ILE A 91 -36.61 12.61 -20.72
CA ILE A 91 -36.35 14.05 -20.79
C ILE A 91 -35.57 14.31 -22.08
N LYS A 92 -36.31 14.69 -23.14
CA LYS A 92 -35.73 15.03 -24.46
C LYS A 92 -34.64 16.08 -24.41
N CYS A 93 -34.64 16.94 -23.39
CA CYS A 93 -33.58 17.90 -23.14
C CYS A 93 -33.45 18.18 -21.65
N PRO A 94 -32.42 17.65 -20.97
CA PRO A 94 -32.21 17.94 -19.56
C PRO A 94 -31.80 19.40 -19.34
N ILE A 95 -31.95 19.88 -18.10
CA ILE A 95 -31.50 21.22 -17.72
C ILE A 95 -29.97 21.23 -17.69
N CYS A 96 -29.38 21.84 -18.71
CA CYS A 96 -27.96 22.09 -18.78
C CYS A 96 -27.59 23.28 -17.88
N ARG A 97 -26.64 23.09 -16.97
CA ARG A 97 -26.12 24.12 -16.07
C ARG A 97 -25.07 24.96 -16.80
N ASN A 98 -24.69 26.08 -16.18
CA ASN A 98 -23.55 26.91 -16.59
C ASN A 98 -23.57 27.26 -18.09
N ASP A 99 -24.73 27.71 -18.58
CA ASP A 99 -24.96 28.09 -19.99
C ASP A 99 -24.72 26.97 -21.01
N GLY A 100 -24.79 25.71 -20.58
CA GLY A 100 -24.82 24.56 -21.48
C GLY A 100 -26.06 24.57 -22.37
N ARG A 101 -25.90 24.09 -23.60
CA ARG A 101 -27.00 23.99 -24.57
C ARG A 101 -27.43 22.54 -24.71
N CYS A 102 -28.74 22.27 -24.68
CA CYS A 102 -29.21 20.94 -25.05
C CYS A 102 -29.17 20.76 -26.58
N GLN A 103 -28.57 19.66 -27.03
CA GLN A 103 -28.63 19.19 -28.40
C GLN A 103 -28.80 17.67 -28.40
N ASP A 104 -29.80 17.16 -29.11
CA ASP A 104 -30.10 15.72 -29.23
C ASP A 104 -30.17 14.97 -27.89
N GLY A 105 -30.82 15.56 -26.88
CA GLY A 105 -30.96 14.95 -25.54
C GLY A 105 -29.72 14.99 -24.66
N LYS A 106 -28.64 15.65 -25.09
CA LYS A 106 -27.40 15.79 -24.33
C LYS A 106 -27.03 17.25 -24.13
N CYS A 107 -26.40 17.54 -23.01
CA CYS A 107 -25.86 18.86 -22.76
C CYS A 107 -24.50 19.03 -23.45
N LEU A 108 -24.42 20.05 -24.31
CA LEU A 108 -23.17 20.57 -24.85
C LEU A 108 -22.65 21.63 -23.88
N CYS A 109 -21.54 21.30 -23.23
CA CYS A 109 -20.94 22.16 -22.21
C CYS A 109 -19.98 23.19 -22.81
N PRO A 110 -19.95 24.43 -22.27
CA PRO A 110 -18.87 25.36 -22.55
C PRO A 110 -17.52 24.78 -22.12
N LYS A 111 -16.43 25.32 -22.67
CA LYS A 111 -15.06 24.81 -22.48
C LYS A 111 -14.65 24.70 -20.99
N GLU A 112 -15.22 25.55 -20.14
CA GLU A 112 -14.93 25.65 -18.71
C GLU A 112 -15.73 24.66 -17.85
N PHE A 113 -16.66 23.90 -18.43
CA PHE A 113 -17.53 22.97 -17.70
C PHE A 113 -17.58 21.58 -18.33
N THR A 114 -17.88 20.58 -17.50
CA THR A 114 -18.05 19.17 -17.89
C THR A 114 -19.12 18.50 -17.00
N GLY A 115 -19.37 17.21 -17.20
CA GLY A 115 -20.44 16.46 -16.55
C GLY A 115 -21.66 16.27 -17.45
N GLN A 116 -22.60 15.42 -17.04
CA GLN A 116 -23.78 15.08 -17.84
C GLN A 116 -24.68 16.31 -18.07
N TYR A 117 -24.64 17.26 -17.15
CA TYR A 117 -25.44 18.47 -17.13
C TYR A 117 -24.58 19.73 -17.04
N CYS A 118 -23.29 19.65 -17.40
CA CYS A 118 -22.34 20.77 -17.31
C CYS A 118 -22.18 21.33 -15.90
N GLU A 119 -22.35 20.50 -14.87
CA GLU A 119 -22.34 20.85 -13.45
C GLU A 119 -20.93 20.95 -12.85
N ILE A 120 -19.90 20.48 -13.55
CA ILE A 120 -18.53 20.37 -13.05
C ILE A 120 -17.65 21.45 -13.68
N ASP A 121 -17.07 22.36 -12.90
CA ASP A 121 -16.09 23.36 -13.40
C ASP A 121 -14.70 22.72 -13.53
N VAL A 122 -14.15 22.67 -14.76
CA VAL A 122 -12.85 22.02 -15.02
C VAL A 122 -11.69 22.72 -14.32
N ARG A 123 -11.79 24.01 -13.98
CA ARG A 123 -10.75 24.74 -13.23
C ARG A 123 -10.62 24.23 -11.80
N LEU A 124 -11.71 23.72 -11.22
CA LEU A 124 -11.68 23.13 -9.87
C LEU A 124 -10.88 21.83 -9.88
N ILE A 125 -11.04 21.01 -10.92
CA ILE A 125 -10.29 19.76 -11.10
C ILE A 125 -8.81 20.04 -11.34
N GLN A 126 -8.50 20.97 -12.25
CA GLN A 126 -7.11 21.33 -12.58
C GLN A 126 -6.35 21.99 -11.41
N LYS A 127 -7.06 22.69 -10.51
CA LYS A 127 -6.44 23.29 -9.31
C LYS A 127 -5.92 22.23 -8.34
N GLN A 128 -6.56 21.06 -8.30
CA GLN A 128 -6.19 19.97 -7.39
C GLN A 128 -4.91 19.27 -7.86
N GLU A 129 -4.77 19.01 -9.17
CA GLU A 129 -3.57 18.37 -9.73
C GLU A 129 -2.32 19.24 -9.60
N ARG A 130 -2.42 20.57 -9.82
CA ARG A 130 -1.26 21.47 -9.67
C ARG A 130 -0.72 21.52 -8.24
N LYS A 131 -1.58 21.39 -7.24
CA LYS A 131 -1.15 21.32 -5.83
C LYS A 131 -0.41 20.02 -5.53
N ILE A 132 -0.91 18.90 -6.05
CA ILE A 132 -0.30 17.57 -5.85
C ILE A 132 1.11 17.55 -6.46
N PHE A 133 1.28 18.03 -7.70
CA PHE A 133 2.59 18.11 -8.35
C PHE A 133 3.59 19.00 -7.57
N SER A 134 3.10 20.08 -6.96
CA SER A 134 3.95 20.98 -6.15
C SER A 134 4.46 20.30 -4.87
N ILE A 135 3.68 19.39 -4.27
CA ILE A 135 4.05 18.67 -3.06
C ILE A 135 5.09 17.59 -3.37
N GLU A 136 4.91 16.84 -4.47
CA GLU A 136 5.87 15.81 -4.88
C GLU A 136 7.27 16.38 -5.14
N LEU A 137 7.34 17.55 -5.80
CA LEU A 137 8.61 18.23 -6.06
C LEU A 137 9.29 18.72 -4.77
N LEU A 138 8.53 19.20 -3.79
CA LEU A 138 9.05 19.61 -2.49
C LEU A 138 9.65 18.42 -1.73
N ILE A 139 8.97 17.27 -1.75
CA ILE A 139 9.43 16.05 -1.10
C ILE A 139 10.76 15.58 -1.72
N LEU A 140 10.84 15.55 -3.06
CA LEU A 140 12.08 15.20 -3.77
C LEU A 140 13.23 16.13 -3.41
N PHE A 141 12.98 17.44 -3.31
CA PHE A 141 13.99 18.41 -2.91
C PHE A 141 14.51 18.17 -1.49
N ILE A 142 13.63 17.86 -0.53
CA ILE A 142 14.02 17.52 0.84
C ILE A 142 14.90 16.26 0.86
N PHE A 143 14.53 15.22 0.11
CA PHE A 143 15.35 14.00 0.01
C PHE A 143 16.74 14.27 -0.56
N ILE A 144 16.86 15.12 -1.58
CA ILE A 144 18.15 15.52 -2.16
C ILE A 144 19.00 16.25 -1.12
N LEU A 145 18.43 17.20 -0.38
CA LEU A 145 19.16 17.92 0.67
C LEU A 145 19.64 16.99 1.79
N LEU A 146 18.78 16.06 2.23
CA LEU A 146 19.16 15.05 3.21
C LEU A 146 20.30 14.17 2.70
N PHE A 147 20.22 13.69 1.45
CA PHE A 147 21.29 12.90 0.85
C PHE A 147 22.62 13.66 0.76
N LEU A 148 22.59 14.93 0.32
CA LEU A 148 23.79 15.77 0.26
C LEU A 148 24.39 16.03 1.65
N SER A 149 23.55 16.28 2.66
CA SER A 149 24.02 16.44 4.03
C SER A 149 24.68 15.17 4.58
N ILE A 150 24.11 13.99 4.28
CA ILE A 150 24.68 12.70 4.65
C ILE A 150 26.02 12.50 3.94
N LEU A 151 26.12 12.78 2.63
CA LEU A 151 27.38 12.69 1.90
C LEU A 151 28.44 13.62 2.49
N MET A 152 28.08 14.87 2.82
CA MET A 152 28.98 15.81 3.49
C MET A 152 29.46 15.28 4.84
N ILE A 153 28.58 14.70 5.65
CA ILE A 153 28.96 14.08 6.93
C ILE A 153 29.91 12.90 6.69
N ILE A 154 29.62 12.01 5.73
CA ILE A 154 30.48 10.88 5.38
C ILE A 154 31.85 11.38 4.91
N SER A 155 31.90 12.39 4.05
CA SER A 155 33.15 13.00 3.58
C SER A 155 33.94 13.63 4.74
N CYS A 156 33.27 14.30 5.69
CA CYS A 156 33.91 14.83 6.90
C CYS A 156 34.45 13.73 7.80
N LEU A 157 33.70 12.64 8.01
CA LEU A 157 34.15 11.49 8.80
C LEU A 157 35.32 10.78 8.11
N TYR A 158 35.26 10.62 6.80
CA TYR A 158 36.34 10.07 6.00
C TYR A 158 37.59 10.95 6.07
N TYR A 159 37.44 12.26 5.91
CA TYR A 159 38.53 13.24 6.03
C TYR A 159 39.14 13.17 7.44
N LYS A 160 38.32 13.17 8.49
CA LYS A 160 38.76 13.07 9.88
C LYS A 160 39.52 11.77 10.13
N SER A 161 38.99 10.62 9.68
CA SER A 161 39.61 9.29 9.81
C SER A 161 40.93 9.20 9.04
N SER A 162 40.96 9.70 7.80
CA SER A 162 42.17 9.76 6.97
C SER A 162 43.24 10.62 7.63
N ASN A 163 42.87 11.79 8.15
CA ASN A 163 43.80 12.68 8.84
C ASN A 163 44.33 12.05 10.15
N GLN A 164 43.48 11.35 10.91
CA GLN A 164 43.90 10.61 12.10
C GLN A 164 44.90 9.50 11.75
N LYS A 165 44.67 8.74 10.67
CA LYS A 165 45.63 7.76 10.14
C LYS A 165 46.95 8.42 9.72
N ARG A 166 46.91 9.57 9.05
CA ARG A 166 48.12 10.33 8.67
C ARG A 166 48.95 10.73 9.89
N LYS A 167 48.31 11.23 10.96
CA LYS A 167 48.97 11.56 12.23
C LYS A 167 49.59 10.34 12.91
N GLN A 168 48.88 9.20 12.94
CA GLN A 168 49.42 7.94 13.47
C GLN A 168 50.62 7.44 12.63
N LEU A 169 50.54 7.51 11.30
CA LEU A 169 51.64 7.17 10.40
C LEU A 169 52.85 8.08 10.58
N GLN A 170 52.66 9.37 10.84
CA GLN A 170 53.74 10.30 11.18
C GLN A 170 54.43 9.91 12.50
N GLN A 171 53.66 9.63 13.56
CA GLN A 171 54.23 9.16 14.83
C GLN A 171 54.99 7.83 14.67
N ILE A 172 54.46 6.88 13.89
CA ILE A 172 55.14 5.62 13.61
C ILE A 172 56.44 5.89 12.85
N LYS A 173 56.46 6.79 11.86
CA LYS A 173 57.69 7.15 11.13
C LYS A 173 58.76 7.76 12.04
N GLU A 174 58.38 8.64 12.96
CA GLU A 174 59.32 9.21 13.94
C GLU A 174 59.90 8.13 14.87
N ILE A 175 59.05 7.28 15.46
CA ILE A 175 59.51 6.17 16.31
C ILE A 175 60.39 5.18 15.53
N THR A 176 60.07 4.90 14.27
CA THR A 176 60.85 3.99 13.43
C THR A 176 62.21 4.59 13.06
N PHE A 177 62.25 5.90 12.79
CA PHE A 177 63.50 6.63 12.53
C PHE A 177 64.42 6.61 13.76
N ASP A 178 63.91 6.89 14.96
CA ASP A 178 64.69 6.85 16.20
C ASP A 178 65.25 5.44 16.49
N LYS A 179 64.45 4.39 16.22
CA LYS A 179 64.89 3.00 16.36
C LYS A 179 65.96 2.61 15.33
N ILE A 180 65.87 3.08 14.09
CA ILE A 180 66.87 2.80 13.06
C ILE A 180 68.19 3.54 13.40
N TRP A 181 68.11 4.81 13.77
CA TRP A 181 69.29 5.61 14.17
C TRP A 181 70.03 5.01 15.37
N THR A 182 69.31 4.50 16.37
CA THR A 182 69.93 3.83 17.53
C THR A 182 70.60 2.50 17.16
N ILE A 183 70.02 1.70 16.26
CA ILE A 183 70.66 0.47 15.75
C ILE A 183 71.90 0.78 14.93
N GLU A 184 71.85 1.79 14.07
CA GLU A 184 72.98 2.20 13.22
C GLU A 184 74.12 2.79 14.07
N ASN A 185 73.80 3.58 15.11
CA ASN A 185 74.78 4.03 16.10
C ASN A 185 75.35 2.89 16.97
N SER A 186 74.54 1.88 17.32
CA SER A 186 75.05 0.69 18.00
C SER A 186 75.97 -0.14 17.10
N SER A 187 75.66 -0.23 15.80
CA SER A 187 76.44 -0.98 14.81
C SER A 187 77.76 -0.28 14.47
N THR A 188 77.76 1.05 14.35
CA THR A 188 78.97 1.86 14.14
C THR A 188 79.88 1.87 15.36
N ASN A 189 79.34 1.81 16.59
CA ASN A 189 80.13 1.59 17.79
C ASN A 189 80.79 0.18 17.80
N ILE A 190 80.09 -0.87 17.35
CA ILE A 190 80.68 -2.22 17.21
C ILE A 190 81.75 -2.26 16.10
N PHE A 191 81.57 -1.53 14.99
CA PHE A 191 82.58 -1.41 13.92
C PHE A 191 83.79 -0.55 14.35
N LYS A 192 83.60 0.47 15.20
CA LYS A 192 84.70 1.22 15.83
C LYS A 192 85.47 0.35 16.83
N GLU A 193 84.76 -0.38 17.68
CA GLU A 193 85.35 -1.25 18.70
C GLU A 193 86.14 -2.43 18.08
N SER A 194 85.68 -2.94 16.93
CA SER A 194 86.40 -3.96 16.17
C SER A 194 87.63 -3.40 15.42
N LYS A 195 87.60 -2.16 14.91
CA LYS A 195 88.78 -1.50 14.33
C LYS A 195 89.82 -1.14 15.40
N GLU A 196 89.40 -0.66 16.57
CA GLU A 196 90.32 -0.34 17.69
C GLU A 196 90.98 -1.61 18.24
N LYS A 197 90.25 -2.72 18.40
CA LYS A 197 90.83 -4.01 18.83
C LYS A 197 91.78 -4.63 17.80
N ILE A 198 91.62 -4.37 16.49
CA ILE A 198 92.55 -4.84 15.45
C ILE A 198 93.84 -4.00 15.43
N ILE A 199 93.75 -2.69 15.66
CA ILE A 199 94.93 -1.80 15.73
C ILE A 199 95.76 -2.09 17.00
N GLU A 200 95.12 -2.37 18.13
CA GLU A 200 95.81 -2.73 19.37
C GLU A 200 96.53 -4.08 19.28
N LYS A 201 95.93 -5.07 18.57
CA LYS A 201 96.53 -6.40 18.37
C LYS A 201 97.73 -6.38 17.41
N HIS A 202 97.80 -5.41 16.50
CA HIS A 202 98.93 -5.27 15.57
C HIS A 202 100.15 -4.55 16.18
N ASP A 203 99.94 -3.70 17.20
CA ASP A 203 101.01 -3.00 17.93
C ASP A 203 101.66 -3.87 19.03
N ILE A 204 100.91 -4.79 19.64
CA ILE A 204 101.45 -5.76 20.62
C ILE A 204 102.35 -6.81 19.95
N ASN A 205 101.98 -7.31 18.77
CA ASN A 205 102.80 -8.29 18.03
C ASN A 205 104.07 -7.67 17.39
N ALA A 206 104.11 -6.35 17.21
CA ALA A 206 105.32 -5.63 16.79
C ALA A 206 106.28 -5.40 17.97
N LYS A 207 105.75 -5.12 19.17
CA LYS A 207 106.56 -4.95 20.40
C LYS A 207 107.11 -6.28 20.95
N LEU A 208 106.41 -7.40 20.78
CA LEU A 208 106.89 -8.73 21.19
C LEU A 208 108.01 -9.31 20.29
N LYS A 209 108.19 -8.80 19.06
CA LYS A 209 109.31 -9.22 18.19
C LYS A 209 110.62 -8.49 18.44
N GLN A 210 110.62 -7.47 19.30
CA GLN A 210 111.80 -6.65 19.60
C GLN A 210 112.41 -6.92 20.98
N THR A 211 111.75 -7.75 21.81
CA THR A 211 112.26 -8.21 23.12
C THR A 211 112.86 -9.62 23.13
N ASP A 212 112.79 -10.40 22.05
CA ASP A 212 113.39 -11.76 21.97
C ASP A 212 114.77 -11.80 21.27
N MET A 213 115.43 -10.65 21.09
CA MET A 213 116.80 -10.56 20.59
C MET A 213 117.72 -9.81 21.57
N GLN A 214 117.47 -9.96 22.88
CA GLN A 214 118.39 -9.59 23.97
C GLN A 214 118.34 -10.58 25.17
N ALA A 215 117.98 -11.84 24.93
CA ALA A 215 118.14 -12.92 25.91
C ALA A 215 118.88 -14.12 25.27
N SER A 216 120.16 -13.91 24.99
CA SER A 216 121.19 -14.97 24.91
C SER A 216 122.22 -14.65 25.98
N LEU A 217 122.51 -15.62 26.86
CA LEU A 217 123.38 -15.59 28.06
C LEU A 217 122.69 -15.21 29.39
N VAL A 218 121.82 -16.08 29.92
CA VAL A 218 122.05 -16.99 31.08
C VAL A 218 121.08 -18.16 30.95
#